data_AF-A0A2P7UL07-F1
#
_entry.id   AF-A0A2P7UL07-F1
#
_cell.length_a   1.000
_cell.length_b   1.000
_cell.length_c   1.000
_cell.angle_alpha   90.00
_cell.angle_beta   90.00
_cell.angle_gamma   90.00
#
_symmetry.space_group_name_H-M   'P 1'
#
loop_
_entity.id
_entity.type
_entity.pdbx_description
1 polymer ?
#
loop_
_entity_poly.entity_id
_entity_poly.type
_entity_poly.pdbx_seq_one_letter_code
_entity_poly.pdbx_strand_id
1 'polypeptide(L)'
;MSIEKIIKQSLTKQIDETTIPDEVDQRVRQSFHRYHKKKETITMKKRLVMMGLVAAIILPTGVYAALNGTSYFADKPKDLNSLVDEGVKRAAAEGLSIPIDQKITDQGITIHFTEVYAEESKVLLHYRIEQQNGELVPFEFDTTGLDVVGEQNGNPVYQDKNVEGTSVLNFIGTSKEDHLPFYLTDESSKEVEVGIADHDKPEGVLAFLASGFKLPQPLTLNVDVNRIGKTTGNWKGQIVVDQSKAKEATEAAK
;
A
#
# COMPACT_ATOMS: atom_id res chain seq x y z
N MET A 1 11.47 -22.77 -42.14
CA MET A 1 11.06 -22.11 -40.87
C MET A 1 9.90 -22.89 -40.30
N SER A 2 9.89 -23.20 -39.00
CA SER A 2 8.83 -23.99 -38.36
C SER A 2 7.52 -23.18 -38.25
N ILE A 3 6.39 -23.82 -38.49
CA ILE A 3 5.04 -23.24 -38.38
C ILE A 3 4.82 -22.62 -37.00
N GLU A 4 5.36 -23.23 -35.95
CA GLU A 4 5.29 -22.76 -34.57
C GLU A 4 5.97 -21.38 -34.37
N LYS A 5 7.07 -21.14 -35.09
CA LYS A 5 7.79 -19.85 -35.05
C LYS A 5 6.99 -18.75 -35.74
N ILE A 6 6.28 -19.09 -36.81
CA ILE A 6 5.41 -18.16 -37.55
C ILE A 6 4.20 -17.78 -36.69
N ILE A 7 3.58 -18.77 -36.03
CA ILE A 7 2.43 -18.55 -35.14
C ILE A 7 2.80 -17.67 -33.94
N LYS A 8 3.93 -17.95 -33.28
CA LYS A 8 4.42 -17.10 -32.17
C LYS A 8 4.67 -15.67 -32.64
N GLN A 9 5.37 -15.48 -33.75
CA GLN A 9 5.64 -14.14 -34.27
C GLN A 9 4.38 -13.39 -34.68
N SER A 10 3.38 -14.07 -35.25
CA SER A 10 2.10 -13.43 -35.60
C SER A 10 1.26 -13.05 -34.38
N LEU A 11 1.29 -13.86 -33.32
CA LEU A 11 0.56 -13.58 -32.08
C LEU A 11 1.21 -12.45 -31.29
N THR A 12 2.54 -12.45 -31.15
CA THR A 12 3.27 -11.36 -30.47
C THR A 12 3.06 -10.04 -31.21
N LYS A 13 3.11 -10.04 -32.54
CA LYS A 13 2.86 -8.84 -33.33
C LYS A 13 1.43 -8.30 -33.17
N GLN A 14 0.43 -9.18 -33.07
CA GLN A 14 -0.96 -8.76 -32.82
C GLN A 14 -1.17 -8.21 -31.40
N ILE A 15 -0.51 -8.78 -30.39
CA ILE A 15 -0.60 -8.29 -29.01
C ILE A 15 0.04 -6.90 -28.87
N ASP A 16 1.20 -6.69 -29.50
CA ASP A 16 1.92 -5.41 -29.45
C ASP A 16 1.24 -4.30 -30.30
N GLU A 17 0.53 -4.67 -31.36
CA GLU A 17 -0.19 -3.72 -32.23
C GLU A 17 -1.64 -3.44 -31.77
N THR A 18 -2.18 -4.19 -30.80
CA THR A 18 -3.53 -3.97 -30.28
C THR A 18 -3.52 -2.92 -29.18
N THR A 19 -3.77 -1.67 -29.55
CA THR A 19 -4.20 -0.65 -28.59
C THR A 19 -5.55 -1.04 -28.02
N ILE A 20 -5.62 -1.27 -26.71
CA ILE A 20 -6.88 -1.50 -25.99
C ILE A 20 -7.78 -0.28 -26.30
N PRO A 21 -8.96 -0.47 -26.91
CA PRO A 21 -9.86 0.65 -27.19
C PRO A 21 -10.28 1.31 -25.89
N ASP A 22 -10.26 2.65 -25.83
CA ASP A 22 -10.62 3.41 -24.63
C ASP A 22 -11.99 3.01 -24.06
N GLU A 23 -12.92 2.59 -24.92
CA GLU A 23 -14.24 2.08 -24.52
C GLU A 23 -14.17 0.76 -23.73
N VAL A 24 -13.19 -0.10 -24.00
CA VAL A 24 -12.96 -1.36 -23.28
C VAL A 24 -12.31 -1.07 -21.93
N ASP A 25 -11.31 -0.18 -21.87
CA ASP A 25 -10.71 0.25 -20.60
C ASP A 25 -11.74 0.97 -19.72
N GLN A 26 -12.52 1.89 -20.29
CA GLN A 26 -13.62 2.53 -19.59
C GLN A 26 -14.70 1.54 -19.16
N ARG A 27 -15.03 0.53 -19.97
CA ARG A 27 -16.02 -0.49 -19.60
C ARG A 27 -15.50 -1.37 -18.47
N VAL A 28 -14.22 -1.74 -18.47
CA VAL A 28 -13.57 -2.47 -17.38
C VAL A 28 -13.57 -1.62 -16.11
N ARG A 29 -13.11 -0.36 -16.15
CA ARG A 29 -13.17 0.60 -15.03
C ARG A 29 -14.59 0.84 -14.52
N GLN A 30 -15.55 1.00 -15.42
CA GLN A 30 -16.97 1.18 -15.06
C GLN A 30 -17.57 -0.10 -14.49
N SER A 31 -17.15 -1.29 -14.93
CA SER A 31 -17.59 -2.57 -14.34
C SER A 31 -16.99 -2.77 -12.95
N PHE A 32 -15.72 -2.41 -12.73
CA PHE A 32 -15.11 -2.33 -11.40
C PHE A 32 -15.90 -1.36 -10.50
N HIS A 33 -16.14 -0.13 -10.94
CA HIS A 33 -16.93 0.85 -10.16
C HIS A 33 -18.39 0.44 -9.92
N ARG A 34 -19.02 -0.32 -10.83
CA ARG A 34 -20.41 -0.76 -10.70
C ARG A 34 -20.54 -2.00 -9.80
N TYR A 35 -19.53 -2.87 -9.77
CA TYR A 35 -19.47 -3.99 -8.82
C TYR A 35 -19.35 -3.50 -7.37
N HIS A 36 -18.60 -2.41 -7.14
CA HIS A 36 -18.49 -1.77 -5.82
C HIS A 36 -19.63 -0.78 -5.48
N LYS A 37 -20.65 -0.62 -6.35
CA LYS A 37 -21.84 0.21 -6.08
C LYS A 37 -23.13 -0.60 -6.10
N LYS A 38 -23.31 -1.50 -5.11
CA LYS A 38 -24.66 -1.93 -4.70
C LYS A 38 -24.73 -2.39 -3.24
N LYS A 39 -25.19 -1.45 -2.40
CA LYS A 39 -25.66 -1.47 -0.99
C LYS A 39 -25.84 -2.82 -0.27
N GLU A 40 -25.35 -2.83 0.99
CA GLU A 40 -26.21 -3.03 2.16
C GLU A 40 -26.07 -1.88 3.16
N THR A 41 -27.22 -1.37 3.59
CA THR A 41 -27.36 -0.33 4.62
C THR A 41 -27.37 -0.98 5.99
N ILE A 42 -26.27 -0.90 6.75
CA ILE A 42 -26.29 -1.26 8.17
C ILE A 42 -26.67 -0.03 8.99
N THR A 43 -27.82 -0.10 9.65
CA THR A 43 -28.28 0.93 10.57
C THR A 43 -27.53 0.81 11.90
N MET A 44 -26.52 1.65 12.12
CA MET A 44 -25.84 1.73 13.41
C MET A 44 -26.73 2.39 14.47
N LYS A 45 -27.10 1.63 15.50
CA LYS A 45 -27.62 2.20 16.76
C LYS A 45 -26.49 2.95 17.45
N LYS A 46 -26.72 4.25 17.70
CA LYS A 46 -25.85 5.17 18.43
C LYS A 46 -25.33 4.52 19.73
N ARG A 47 -24.03 4.22 19.78
CA ARG A 47 -23.27 4.13 21.04
C ARG A 47 -22.12 5.13 20.97
N LEU A 48 -21.93 5.78 22.11
CA LEU A 48 -21.15 6.99 22.32
C LEU A 48 -19.78 6.94 21.62
N VAL A 49 -19.54 7.97 20.82
CA VAL A 49 -18.24 8.38 20.30
C VAL A 49 -17.34 8.71 21.49
N MET A 50 -16.34 7.87 21.76
CA MET A 50 -15.15 8.30 22.48
C MET A 50 -14.12 8.64 21.42
N MET A 51 -13.92 9.95 21.17
CA MET A 51 -12.90 10.47 20.27
C MET A 51 -11.55 9.90 20.70
N GLY A 52 -10.96 9.04 19.86
CA GLY A 52 -9.58 8.61 20.04
C GLY A 52 -8.68 9.84 20.03
N LEU A 53 -7.88 9.99 21.07
CA LEU A 53 -6.89 11.04 21.23
C LEU A 53 -6.03 11.12 19.96
N VAL A 54 -6.03 12.29 19.30
CA VAL A 54 -4.98 12.66 18.37
C VAL A 54 -3.69 12.70 19.20
N ALA A 55 -2.84 11.69 19.05
CA ALA A 55 -1.52 11.72 19.66
C ALA A 55 -0.74 12.88 19.04
N ALA A 56 -0.39 13.85 19.87
CA ALA A 56 0.42 14.99 19.46
C ALA A 56 1.72 14.51 18.82
N ILE A 57 2.10 15.17 17.71
CA ILE A 57 3.43 15.04 17.08
C ILE A 57 4.46 15.48 18.12
N ILE A 58 4.99 14.52 18.89
CA ILE A 58 6.21 14.72 19.66
C ILE A 58 7.32 14.37 18.69
N LEU A 59 7.97 15.36 18.07
CA LEU A 59 9.24 15.16 17.38
C LEU A 59 10.26 14.71 18.44
N PRO A 60 10.66 13.42 18.51
CA PRO A 60 11.73 13.03 19.39
C PRO A 60 13.02 13.48 18.71
N THR A 61 13.81 14.26 19.44
CA THR A 61 15.20 14.64 19.14
C THR A 61 16.11 13.41 19.03
N GLY A 62 15.90 12.59 17.99
CA GLY A 62 16.50 11.27 17.81
C GLY A 62 17.22 11.13 16.48
N VAL A 63 17.92 12.17 16.03
CA VAL A 63 18.75 12.15 14.79
C VAL A 63 19.93 11.14 14.87
N TYR A 64 20.12 10.42 15.98
CA TYR A 64 21.38 9.71 16.23
C TYR A 64 21.39 8.18 16.09
N ALA A 65 20.28 7.53 15.74
CA ALA A 65 20.29 6.08 15.49
C ALA A 65 20.27 5.68 13.99
N ALA A 66 19.83 6.58 13.10
CA ALA A 66 19.61 6.24 11.69
C ALA A 66 20.83 6.43 10.76
N LEU A 67 21.94 6.99 11.25
CA LEU A 67 23.13 7.23 10.41
C LEU A 67 24.02 5.99 10.20
N ASN A 68 23.74 4.88 10.88
CA ASN A 68 24.51 3.63 10.77
C ASN A 68 23.67 2.40 10.38
N GLY A 69 22.37 2.57 10.14
CA GLY A 69 21.51 1.50 9.60
C GLY A 69 21.64 1.47 8.09
N THR A 70 21.95 0.31 7.52
CA THR A 70 21.80 0.09 6.07
C THR A 70 20.35 0.32 5.68
N SER A 71 20.10 1.07 4.60
CA SER A 71 18.74 1.24 4.05
C SER A 71 18.05 -0.10 3.83
N TYR A 72 16.77 -0.20 4.21
CA TYR A 72 15.94 -1.38 3.92
C TYR A 72 15.86 -1.63 2.42
N PHE A 73 15.70 -0.55 1.65
CA PHE A 73 15.63 -0.61 0.19
C PHE A 73 16.95 -1.02 -0.45
N ALA A 74 18.10 -0.85 0.22
CA ALA A 74 19.42 -1.22 -0.30
C ALA A 74 19.83 -2.66 0.01
N ASP A 75 19.55 -3.18 1.21
CA ASP A 75 20.07 -4.48 1.66
C ASP A 75 19.18 -5.65 1.21
N LYS A 76 17.98 -5.76 1.76
CA LYS A 76 17.09 -6.92 1.55
C LYS A 76 15.61 -6.51 1.50
N PRO A 77 15.22 -5.65 0.55
CA PRO A 77 13.82 -5.35 0.39
C PRO A 77 13.05 -6.60 -0.01
N LYS A 78 11.86 -6.78 0.55
CA LYS A 78 10.90 -7.75 -0.01
C LYS A 78 10.47 -7.24 -1.39
N ASP A 79 10.53 -8.13 -2.37
CA ASP A 79 10.12 -7.78 -3.73
C ASP A 79 8.61 -7.50 -3.76
N LEU A 80 8.27 -6.31 -4.26
CA LEU A 80 6.89 -5.87 -4.46
C LEU A 80 6.66 -5.68 -5.95
N ASN A 81 6.51 -6.79 -6.68
CA ASN A 81 6.28 -6.80 -8.13
C ASN A 81 7.30 -5.96 -8.91
N SER A 82 8.60 -6.06 -8.57
CA SER A 82 9.68 -5.28 -9.16
C SER A 82 9.61 -3.76 -8.95
N LEU A 83 8.74 -3.25 -8.07
CA LEU A 83 8.69 -1.80 -7.74
C LEU A 83 9.93 -1.35 -6.93
N VAL A 84 10.59 -2.30 -6.27
CA VAL A 84 11.91 -2.13 -5.64
C VAL A 84 12.98 -2.75 -6.55
N ASP A 85 13.20 -2.12 -7.70
CA ASP A 85 14.17 -2.54 -8.70
C ASP A 85 15.63 -2.23 -8.31
N GLU A 86 16.58 -2.62 -9.16
CA GLU A 86 18.02 -2.37 -8.93
C GLU A 86 18.38 -0.88 -8.91
N GLY A 87 17.62 -0.03 -9.61
CA GLY A 87 17.77 1.42 -9.57
C GLY A 87 17.44 1.97 -8.18
N VAL A 88 16.32 1.51 -7.61
CA VAL A 88 15.93 1.82 -6.22
C VAL A 88 16.98 1.35 -5.23
N LYS A 89 17.44 0.09 -5.33
CA LYS A 89 18.44 -0.47 -4.42
C LYS A 89 19.75 0.32 -4.44
N ARG A 90 20.23 0.67 -5.64
CA ARG A 90 21.44 1.48 -5.82
C ARG A 90 21.26 2.89 -5.26
N ALA A 91 20.19 3.57 -5.62
CA ALA A 91 19.90 4.91 -5.12
C ALA A 91 19.79 4.93 -3.58
N ALA A 92 19.14 3.93 -3.00
CA ALA A 92 19.06 3.77 -1.56
C ALA A 92 20.43 3.49 -0.91
N ALA A 93 21.29 2.68 -1.55
CA ALA A 93 22.66 2.44 -1.09
C ALA A 93 23.54 3.71 -1.14
N GLU A 94 23.25 4.62 -2.06
CA GLU A 94 23.85 5.95 -2.16
C GLU A 94 23.25 6.95 -1.16
N GLY A 95 22.29 6.52 -0.35
CA GLY A 95 21.64 7.34 0.68
C GLY A 95 20.53 8.23 0.14
N LEU A 96 19.91 7.89 -0.99
CA LEU A 96 18.79 8.66 -1.58
C LEU A 96 17.42 8.30 -1.01
N SER A 97 17.34 7.27 -0.17
CA SER A 97 16.23 7.09 0.76
C SER A 97 16.42 7.94 2.02
N ILE A 98 15.32 8.12 2.76
CA ILE A 98 15.26 8.98 3.94
C ILE A 98 14.67 8.14 5.09
N PRO A 99 15.43 7.93 6.19
CA PRO A 99 14.89 7.29 7.37
C PRO A 99 13.84 8.20 8.02
N ILE A 100 12.74 7.61 8.47
CA ILE A 100 11.64 8.30 9.16
C ILE A 100 11.27 7.52 10.42
N ASP A 101 10.65 8.16 11.40
CA ASP A 101 10.19 7.53 12.65
C ASP A 101 8.73 7.92 12.89
N GLN A 102 7.85 7.54 11.96
CA GLN A 102 6.44 7.92 11.98
C GLN A 102 5.59 6.75 12.44
N LYS A 103 4.78 6.96 13.48
CA LYS A 103 4.07 5.90 14.19
C LYS A 103 2.59 6.23 14.34
N ILE A 104 1.75 5.23 14.11
CA ILE A 104 0.31 5.28 14.36
C ILE A 104 -0.02 4.06 15.24
N THR A 105 -0.50 4.29 16.45
CA THR A 105 -0.71 3.23 17.45
C THR A 105 -2.17 3.21 17.91
N ASP A 106 -2.75 2.02 17.96
CA ASP A 106 -4.05 1.73 18.58
C ASP A 106 -4.06 0.26 19.04
N GLN A 107 -4.85 -0.06 20.07
CA GLN A 107 -4.92 -1.42 20.65
C GLN A 107 -3.56 -2.06 21.01
N GLY A 108 -2.54 -1.26 21.32
CA GLY A 108 -1.19 -1.76 21.60
C GLY A 108 -0.42 -2.28 20.37
N ILE A 109 -0.92 -2.04 19.16
CA ILE A 109 -0.24 -2.31 17.90
C ILE A 109 0.13 -0.97 17.25
N THR A 110 1.34 -0.88 16.71
CA THR A 110 1.87 0.31 16.04
C THR A 110 2.15 0.01 14.57
N ILE A 111 1.60 0.80 13.65
CA ILE A 111 2.09 0.91 12.28
C ILE A 111 3.24 1.93 12.30
N HIS A 112 4.45 1.44 12.06
CA HIS A 112 5.68 2.19 12.14
C HIS A 112 6.30 2.30 10.73
N PHE A 113 6.25 3.50 10.16
CA PHE A 113 6.95 3.82 8.92
C PHE A 113 8.38 4.25 9.26
N THR A 114 9.34 3.53 8.69
CA THR A 114 10.76 3.61 9.10
C THR A 114 11.66 4.21 8.04
N GLU A 115 11.23 4.18 6.78
CA GLU A 115 12.01 4.70 5.66
C GLU A 115 11.10 5.08 4.51
N VAL A 116 11.42 6.18 3.82
CA VAL A 116 10.78 6.60 2.57
C VAL A 116 11.82 6.70 1.47
N TYR A 117 11.45 6.22 0.28
CA TYR A 117 12.16 6.47 -0.96
C TYR A 117 11.17 7.08 -1.94
N ALA A 118 11.49 8.26 -2.46
CA ALA A 118 10.62 8.97 -3.39
C ALA A 118 11.38 9.26 -4.69
N GLU A 119 10.71 9.05 -5.81
CA GLU A 119 11.04 9.54 -7.14
C GLU A 119 9.94 10.54 -7.58
N GLU A 120 10.11 11.20 -8.72
CA GLU A 120 9.10 12.11 -9.26
C GLU A 120 7.78 11.40 -9.59
N SER A 121 7.79 10.10 -9.89
CA SER A 121 6.57 9.34 -10.25
C SER A 121 6.26 8.17 -9.30
N LYS A 122 7.05 7.94 -8.26
CA LYS A 122 6.94 6.76 -7.40
C LYS A 122 7.28 7.11 -5.97
N VAL A 123 6.50 6.62 -5.01
CA VAL A 123 6.83 6.71 -3.57
C VAL A 123 6.77 5.32 -2.98
N LEU A 124 7.80 4.94 -2.24
CA LEU A 124 7.93 3.69 -1.52
C LEU A 124 8.12 4.00 -0.04
N LEU A 125 7.35 3.36 0.83
CA LEU A 125 7.55 3.43 2.27
C LEU A 125 7.81 2.02 2.82
N HIS A 126 8.85 1.88 3.63
CA HIS A 126 9.05 0.69 4.44
C HIS A 126 8.27 0.85 5.75
N TYR A 127 7.45 -0.15 6.07
CA TYR A 127 6.66 -0.20 7.28
C TYR A 127 6.88 -1.50 8.06
N ARG A 128 6.69 -1.39 9.38
CA ARG A 128 6.64 -2.49 10.33
C ARG A 128 5.39 -2.33 11.19
N ILE A 129 4.70 -3.43 11.45
CA ILE A 129 3.51 -3.48 12.29
C ILE A 129 3.90 -4.24 13.55
N GLU A 130 4.04 -3.51 14.64
CA GLU A 130 4.74 -3.95 15.84
C GLU A 130 3.80 -3.99 17.04
N GLN A 131 3.99 -4.99 17.90
CA GLN A 131 3.40 -5.05 19.24
C GLN A 131 4.14 -4.08 20.19
N GLN A 132 3.61 -3.86 21.40
CA GLN A 132 4.23 -2.97 22.41
C GLN A 132 5.67 -3.36 22.78
N ASN A 133 6.03 -4.64 22.66
CA ASN A 133 7.37 -5.15 22.93
C ASN A 133 8.36 -4.94 21.77
N GLY A 134 7.92 -4.37 20.65
CA GLY A 134 8.72 -4.14 19.44
C GLY A 134 8.81 -5.34 18.48
N GLU A 135 8.21 -6.48 18.82
CA GLU A 135 8.11 -7.62 17.91
C GLU A 135 7.04 -7.38 16.85
N LEU A 136 7.21 -7.97 15.67
CA LEU A 136 6.17 -7.91 14.64
C LEU A 136 4.87 -8.57 15.14
N VAL A 137 3.74 -8.00 14.75
CA VAL A 137 2.44 -8.63 14.97
C VAL A 137 2.41 -9.98 14.23
N PRO A 138 1.97 -11.08 14.87
CA PRO A 138 1.85 -12.37 14.20
C PRO A 138 0.95 -12.27 12.97
N PHE A 139 1.38 -12.90 11.88
CA PHE A 139 0.62 -12.96 10.63
C PHE A 139 -0.53 -13.97 10.74
N GLU A 140 -1.57 -13.58 11.46
CA GLU A 140 -2.73 -14.42 11.78
C GLU A 140 -4.03 -13.66 11.61
N PHE A 141 -5.12 -14.38 11.35
CA PHE A 141 -6.43 -13.82 10.99
C PHE A 141 -7.52 -14.29 11.93
N ASP A 142 -8.53 -13.44 12.16
CA ASP A 142 -9.79 -13.87 12.76
C ASP A 142 -10.73 -14.32 11.64
N THR A 143 -10.90 -15.64 11.53
CA THR A 143 -11.78 -16.27 10.54
C THR A 143 -13.11 -16.72 11.15
N THR A 144 -13.40 -16.32 12.39
CA THR A 144 -14.61 -16.72 13.09
C THR A 144 -15.85 -16.30 12.29
N GLY A 145 -16.69 -17.27 11.95
CA GLY A 145 -17.92 -17.03 11.18
C GLY A 145 -17.72 -16.89 9.66
N LEU A 146 -16.49 -17.02 9.16
CA LEU A 146 -16.20 -17.08 7.73
C LEU A 146 -16.22 -18.53 7.23
N ASP A 147 -16.76 -18.73 6.04
CA ASP A 147 -16.62 -19.99 5.30
C ASP A 147 -15.33 -19.95 4.49
N VAL A 148 -14.22 -20.36 5.12
CA VAL A 148 -12.88 -20.33 4.51
C VAL A 148 -12.76 -21.49 3.53
N VAL A 149 -12.54 -21.18 2.26
CA VAL A 149 -12.51 -22.12 1.15
C VAL A 149 -11.11 -22.29 0.54
N GLY A 150 -10.14 -21.47 0.97
CA GLY A 150 -8.76 -21.57 0.50
C GLY A 150 -7.84 -20.49 1.05
N GLU A 151 -6.73 -20.28 0.35
CA GLU A 151 -5.71 -19.29 0.68
C GLU A 151 -5.14 -18.67 -0.60
N GLN A 152 -4.83 -17.38 -0.57
CA GLN A 152 -4.11 -16.67 -1.63
C GLN A 152 -3.00 -15.83 -0.99
N ASN A 153 -1.75 -16.09 -1.37
CA ASN A 153 -0.57 -15.38 -0.84
C ASN A 153 -0.46 -15.41 0.70
N GLY A 154 -0.91 -16.48 1.39
CA GLY A 154 -0.95 -16.52 2.85
C GLY A 154 -2.24 -15.99 3.47
N ASN A 155 -3.13 -15.37 2.69
CA ASN A 155 -4.36 -14.76 3.19
C ASN A 155 -5.55 -15.72 3.03
N PRO A 156 -6.44 -15.84 4.03
CA PRO A 156 -7.64 -16.67 3.91
C PRO A 156 -8.55 -16.20 2.77
N VAL A 157 -8.98 -17.13 1.93
CA VAL A 157 -10.02 -16.93 0.93
C VAL A 157 -11.32 -17.49 1.49
N TYR A 158 -12.37 -16.68 1.51
CA TYR A 158 -13.67 -17.05 2.07
C TYR A 158 -14.81 -16.76 1.11
N GLN A 159 -15.90 -17.50 1.26
CA GLN A 159 -17.15 -17.25 0.54
C GLN A 159 -18.05 -16.35 1.39
N ASP A 160 -18.30 -15.14 0.91
CA ASP A 160 -19.31 -14.27 1.49
C ASP A 160 -20.69 -14.75 1.02
N LYS A 161 -21.60 -14.99 1.97
CA LYS A 161 -22.97 -15.44 1.67
C LYS A 161 -23.75 -14.43 0.83
N ASN A 162 -23.31 -13.17 0.83
CA ASN A 162 -23.98 -12.04 0.18
C ASN A 162 -23.30 -11.60 -1.12
N VAL A 163 -22.17 -12.19 -1.50
CA VAL A 163 -21.41 -11.82 -2.71
C VAL A 163 -21.22 -13.05 -3.59
N GLU A 164 -21.54 -12.91 -4.88
CA GLU A 164 -21.24 -13.95 -5.86
C GLU A 164 -19.72 -14.00 -6.09
N GLY A 165 -19.07 -15.06 -5.62
CA GLY A 165 -17.64 -15.28 -5.75
C GLY A 165 -16.95 -15.62 -4.43
N THR A 166 -15.64 -15.39 -4.38
CA THR A 166 -14.83 -15.52 -3.16
C THR A 166 -14.13 -14.20 -2.87
N SER A 167 -13.82 -13.95 -1.60
CA SER A 167 -13.12 -12.76 -1.13
C SER A 167 -11.83 -13.16 -0.42
N VAL A 168 -10.80 -12.33 -0.54
CA VAL A 168 -9.55 -12.48 0.22
C VAL A 168 -9.65 -11.64 1.49
N LEU A 169 -9.33 -12.23 2.64
CA LEU A 169 -9.26 -11.52 3.91
C LEU A 169 -7.86 -10.89 4.07
N ASN A 170 -7.76 -9.58 3.83
CA ASN A 170 -6.50 -8.85 3.99
C ASN A 170 -6.07 -8.75 5.46
N PHE A 171 -4.76 -8.77 5.69
CA PHE A 171 -4.17 -8.60 7.02
C PHE A 171 -4.39 -7.18 7.52
N ILE A 172 -4.20 -6.18 6.65
CA ILE A 172 -4.48 -4.77 6.88
C ILE A 172 -5.86 -4.47 6.32
N GLY A 173 -6.85 -4.36 7.21
CA GLY A 173 -8.24 -4.09 6.85
C GLY A 173 -8.62 -2.62 6.96
N THR A 174 -9.59 -2.20 6.14
CA THR A 174 -10.23 -0.88 6.23
C THR A 174 -11.74 -0.98 6.05
N SER A 175 -12.46 0.02 6.56
CA SER A 175 -13.89 0.22 6.29
C SER A 175 -14.17 1.15 5.11
N LYS A 176 -13.13 1.68 4.45
CA LYS A 176 -13.33 2.50 3.26
C LYS A 176 -14.00 1.69 2.15
N GLU A 177 -14.87 2.36 1.38
CA GLU A 177 -15.63 1.73 0.29
C GLU A 177 -14.75 1.22 -0.86
N ASP A 178 -13.58 1.85 -1.06
CA ASP A 178 -12.57 1.44 -2.03
C ASP A 178 -11.65 0.31 -1.53
N HIS A 179 -11.77 -0.08 -0.26
CA HIS A 179 -10.90 -1.03 0.43
C HIS A 179 -9.40 -0.66 0.44
N LEU A 180 -9.06 0.62 0.30
CA LEU A 180 -7.69 1.13 0.31
C LEU A 180 -7.36 1.76 1.67
N PRO A 181 -6.64 1.07 2.57
CA PRO A 181 -6.27 1.59 3.88
C PRO A 181 -5.26 2.75 3.82
N PHE A 182 -4.55 2.87 2.70
CA PHE A 182 -3.51 3.86 2.49
C PHE A 182 -3.79 4.63 1.20
N TYR A 183 -3.68 5.95 1.24
CA TYR A 183 -3.88 6.81 0.07
C TYR A 183 -3.11 8.12 0.20
N LEU A 184 -2.79 8.74 -0.93
CA LEU A 184 -2.07 10.00 -0.98
C LEU A 184 -3.01 11.18 -1.21
N THR A 185 -2.73 12.31 -0.56
CA THR A 185 -3.36 13.60 -0.87
C THR A 185 -2.32 14.67 -1.16
N ASP A 186 -2.68 15.63 -2.01
CA ASP A 186 -1.88 16.83 -2.26
C ASP A 186 -2.06 17.89 -1.15
N GLU A 187 -1.43 19.06 -1.32
CA GLU A 187 -1.53 20.19 -0.40
C GLU A 187 -2.96 20.71 -0.17
N SER A 188 -3.87 20.49 -1.13
CA SER A 188 -5.27 20.88 -1.05
C SER A 188 -6.13 19.79 -0.40
N SER A 189 -5.51 18.75 0.17
CA SER A 189 -6.18 17.55 0.69
C SER A 189 -6.97 16.78 -0.36
N LYS A 190 -6.66 16.98 -1.64
CA LYS A 190 -7.30 16.22 -2.73
C LYS A 190 -6.54 14.91 -2.92
N GLU A 191 -7.27 13.81 -3.02
CA GLU A 191 -6.69 12.50 -3.28
C GLU A 191 -5.97 12.47 -4.63
N VAL A 192 -4.75 11.92 -4.63
CA VAL A 192 -3.92 11.77 -5.82
C VAL A 192 -4.17 10.38 -6.41
N GLU A 193 -4.66 10.32 -7.65
CA GLU A 193 -4.97 9.06 -8.32
C GLU A 193 -3.67 8.36 -8.76
N VAL A 194 -3.29 7.31 -8.03
CA VAL A 194 -2.06 6.53 -8.26
C VAL A 194 -2.36 5.04 -8.16
N GLY A 195 -1.53 4.21 -8.81
CA GLY A 195 -1.50 2.79 -8.51
C GLY A 195 -0.96 2.56 -7.10
N ILE A 196 -1.59 1.66 -6.34
CA ILE A 196 -1.21 1.33 -4.97
C ILE A 196 -0.89 -0.15 -4.91
N ALA A 197 0.23 -0.49 -4.29
CA ALA A 197 0.60 -1.87 -4.00
C ALA A 197 1.20 -1.96 -2.61
N ASP A 198 0.91 -3.03 -1.89
CA ASP A 198 1.55 -3.32 -0.62
C ASP A 198 1.65 -4.83 -0.41
N HIS A 199 2.48 -5.24 0.54
CA HIS A 199 2.70 -6.65 0.83
C HIS A 199 1.55 -7.31 1.60
N ASP A 200 0.71 -6.54 2.29
CA ASP A 200 -0.30 -7.01 3.23
C ASP A 200 0.26 -8.02 4.26
N LYS A 201 1.40 -7.65 4.88
CA LYS A 201 2.14 -8.44 5.88
C LYS A 201 2.48 -7.58 7.10
N PRO A 202 2.98 -8.16 8.20
CA PRO A 202 3.43 -7.38 9.36
C PRO A 202 4.65 -6.49 9.06
N GLU A 203 5.37 -6.71 7.97
CA GLU A 203 6.48 -5.87 7.53
C GLU A 203 6.60 -5.93 6.02
N GLY A 204 6.83 -4.79 5.39
CA GLY A 204 7.07 -4.72 3.96
C GLY A 204 7.08 -3.30 3.43
N VAL A 205 6.93 -3.23 2.11
CA VAL A 205 6.83 -1.99 1.34
C VAL A 205 5.37 -1.66 1.02
N LEU A 206 5.02 -0.38 1.14
CA LEU A 206 3.85 0.27 0.58
C LEU A 206 4.32 1.16 -0.58
N ALA A 207 3.73 0.99 -1.75
CA ALA A 207 4.12 1.68 -2.97
C ALA A 207 2.97 2.45 -3.59
N PHE A 208 3.28 3.65 -4.08
CA PHE A 208 2.42 4.52 -4.84
C PHE A 208 3.09 4.86 -6.17
N LEU A 209 2.40 4.62 -7.28
CA LEU A 209 2.94 4.83 -8.63
C LEU A 209 2.03 5.72 -9.46
N ALA A 210 2.56 6.87 -9.87
CA ALA A 210 1.92 7.74 -10.85
C ALA A 210 2.14 7.22 -12.27
N SER A 211 1.07 7.21 -13.08
CA SER A 211 1.13 6.84 -14.49
C SER A 211 1.05 8.08 -15.36
N GLY A 212 2.17 8.47 -15.98
CA GLY A 212 2.21 9.58 -16.94
C GLY A 212 2.25 10.99 -16.33
N PHE A 213 2.44 11.13 -15.01
CA PHE A 213 2.58 12.44 -14.37
C PHE A 213 3.62 12.41 -13.24
N LYS A 214 4.08 13.60 -12.85
CA LYS A 214 4.91 13.79 -11.66
C LYS A 214 4.01 13.97 -10.44
N LEU A 215 4.28 13.22 -9.39
CA LEU A 215 3.65 13.38 -8.09
C LEU A 215 3.78 14.83 -7.62
N PRO A 216 2.69 15.44 -7.11
CA PRO A 216 2.75 16.79 -6.57
C PRO A 216 3.68 16.86 -5.36
N GLN A 217 4.05 18.08 -4.97
CA GLN A 217 4.80 18.33 -3.74
C GLN A 217 4.17 19.55 -3.04
N PRO A 218 3.84 19.45 -1.73
CA PRO A 218 4.01 18.30 -0.85
C PRO A 218 2.97 17.19 -1.07
N LEU A 219 3.32 15.96 -0.69
CA LEU A 219 2.41 14.82 -0.54
C LEU A 219 2.15 14.47 0.92
N THR A 220 0.93 14.03 1.22
CA THR A 220 0.55 13.46 2.52
C THR A 220 0.06 12.03 2.34
N LEU A 221 0.66 11.09 3.06
CA LEU A 221 0.13 9.75 3.27
C LEU A 221 -0.97 9.79 4.31
N ASN A 222 -2.15 9.31 3.95
CA ASN A 222 -3.27 9.10 4.83
C ASN A 222 -3.38 7.61 5.16
N VAL A 223 -3.60 7.31 6.44
CA VAL A 223 -3.80 5.95 6.95
C VAL A 223 -5.21 5.87 7.52
N ASP A 224 -5.99 4.89 7.06
CA ASP A 224 -7.32 4.55 7.55
C ASP A 224 -7.46 3.03 7.66
N VAL A 225 -6.93 2.48 8.75
CA VAL A 225 -6.94 1.04 9.04
C VAL A 225 -7.86 0.77 10.21
N ASN A 226 -8.76 -0.20 10.05
CA ASN A 226 -9.71 -0.60 11.10
C ASN A 226 -9.47 -2.02 11.64
N ARG A 227 -8.56 -2.77 11.01
CA ARG A 227 -8.17 -4.12 11.45
C ARG A 227 -6.72 -4.40 11.08
N ILE A 228 -6.01 -5.05 11.98
CA ILE A 228 -4.70 -5.64 11.73
C ILE A 228 -4.75 -7.10 12.21
N GLY A 229 -4.68 -8.04 11.27
CA GLY A 229 -4.82 -9.47 11.54
C GLY A 229 -6.12 -9.79 12.28
N LYS A 230 -5.99 -10.29 13.51
CA LYS A 230 -7.10 -10.60 14.42
C LYS A 230 -7.66 -9.41 15.19
N THR A 231 -6.98 -8.26 15.19
CA THR A 231 -7.27 -7.15 16.10
C THR A 231 -8.04 -6.06 15.36
N THR A 232 -9.27 -5.79 15.80
CA THR A 232 -10.03 -4.60 15.38
C THR A 232 -9.54 -3.37 16.13
N GLY A 233 -9.40 -2.25 15.43
CA GLY A 233 -8.95 -0.98 16.01
C GLY A 233 -9.27 0.20 15.10
N ASN A 234 -8.56 1.30 15.31
CA ASN A 234 -8.75 2.56 14.59
C ASN A 234 -7.40 3.28 14.42
N TRP A 235 -6.53 2.74 13.58
CA TRP A 235 -5.27 3.38 13.20
C TRP A 235 -5.54 4.39 12.09
N LYS A 236 -5.75 5.65 12.50
CA LYS A 236 -5.94 6.77 11.58
C LYS A 236 -4.89 7.84 11.80
N GLY A 237 -4.33 8.36 10.73
CA GLY A 237 -3.30 9.38 10.81
C GLY A 237 -2.86 9.91 9.45
N GLN A 238 -2.06 10.97 9.49
CA GLN A 238 -1.49 11.61 8.32
C GLN A 238 0.02 11.80 8.52
N ILE A 239 0.78 11.52 7.48
CA ILE A 239 2.24 11.63 7.46
C ILE A 239 2.63 12.41 6.22
N VAL A 240 3.39 13.49 6.38
CA VAL A 240 3.97 14.19 5.23
C VAL A 240 5.08 13.32 4.64
N VAL A 241 4.99 13.05 3.35
CA VAL A 241 5.99 12.26 2.62
C VAL A 241 7.17 13.16 2.31
N ASP A 242 8.36 12.80 2.79
CA ASP A 242 9.57 13.53 2.45
C ASP A 242 10.00 13.21 1.01
N GLN A 243 9.90 14.22 0.14
CA GLN A 243 10.25 14.16 -1.27
C GLN A 243 11.52 14.99 -1.57
N SER A 244 12.31 15.38 -0.57
CA SER A 244 13.45 16.28 -0.74
C SER A 244 14.51 15.75 -1.71
N LYS A 245 14.63 14.42 -1.83
CA LYS A 245 15.57 13.73 -2.72
C LYS A 245 14.92 13.21 -4.01
N ALA A 246 13.64 13.51 -4.27
CA ALA A 246 12.88 12.88 -5.35
C ALA A 246 13.49 13.07 -6.74
N LYS A 247 14.02 14.26 -7.01
CA LYS A 247 14.69 14.56 -8.29
C LYS A 247 15.98 13.75 -8.44
N GLU A 248 16.83 13.74 -7.42
CA GLU A 248 18.10 13.02 -7.43
C GLU A 248 17.88 11.50 -7.54
N ALA A 249 16.92 10.96 -6.78
CA ALA A 249 16.51 9.56 -6.88
C ALA A 249 16.00 9.19 -8.27
N THR A 250 15.25 10.08 -8.94
CA THR A 250 14.76 9.86 -10.32
C THR A 250 15.89 9.85 -11.34
N GLU A 251 16.93 10.65 -11.13
CA GLU A 251 18.13 10.65 -11.97
C GLU A 251 18.97 9.40 -11.72
N ALA A 252 19.10 8.99 -10.46
CA ALA A 252 19.83 7.81 -10.05
C ALA A 252 19.15 6.51 -10.47
N ALA A 253 17.81 6.41 -10.47
CA ALA A 253 17.08 5.18 -10.80
C ALA A 253 17.08 4.80 -12.29
N LYS A 254 17.53 5.70 -13.17
CA LYS A 254 17.77 5.41 -14.60
C LYS A 254 18.99 4.52 -14.80
#